data_AF-A0A6J4TXV2-F1
#
_entry.id   AF-A0A6J4TXV2-F1
#
_cell.length_a   1.000
_cell.length_b   1.000
_cell.length_c   1.000
_cell.angle_alpha   90.00
_cell.angle_beta   90.00
_cell.angle_gamma   90.00
#
_symmetry.space_group_name_H-M   'P 1'
#
loop_
_entity.id
_entity.type
_entity.pdbx_description
1 polymer ?
#
loop_
_entity_poly.entity_id
_entity_poly.type
_entity_poly.pdbx_seq_one_letter_code
_entity_poly.pdbx_strand_id
1 'polypeptide(L)'
;MSGWRGPVDLPPAPAPGAAAPRLSAWADRLLVLAAMAACPQDPLHHGEGDVLVHTQMVCDELVAGAEWRSLPVEGREELWLAAVLHDCGKPQTTREEDGRLRAPGHARAGAILARRLLWQAGVPWAARERVCGLVRWHMTPYHLLDRPDSARQAILMSLSVNPARLRLLVECDARGRLAPDVEALAETVALAWEVCAELGCGDGPFPFANDHARFTYFVGRADRDPTWAAHDDTSGRLTLLSGLPGAGKDHWVTTHAGDAVVVSLDDLRRERGAKRTDQTAQGQIVQEARERLRVELRAWRDVVWNTTGLSRQLRAPLVSLGHDYGVRVRIVCVEAEPATLAEQNARRSDPVPEGAIERLLGRWEFPGLDECHERVVAERLRFPAR
;
A
#
# COMPACT_ATOMS: atom_id res chain seq x y z
N MET A 1 14.37 -12.98 16.10
CA MET A 1 13.80 -11.98 15.17
C MET A 1 13.97 -10.62 15.80
N SER A 2 14.61 -9.67 15.13
CA SER A 2 14.49 -8.27 15.52
C SER A 2 13.01 -7.90 15.40
N GLY A 3 12.38 -7.51 16.51
CA GLY A 3 11.00 -7.02 16.49
C GLY A 3 10.85 -5.80 15.57
N TRP A 4 9.62 -5.33 15.38
CA TRP A 4 9.32 -4.18 14.50
C TRP A 4 10.06 -2.86 14.83
N ARG A 5 10.72 -2.78 16.00
CA ARG A 5 11.43 -1.60 16.50
C ARG A 5 12.82 -1.38 15.88
N GLY A 6 13.45 -2.44 15.38
CA GLY A 6 14.83 -2.38 14.89
C GLY A 6 14.92 -1.87 13.45
N PRO A 7 16.01 -1.17 13.08
CA PRO A 7 16.28 -0.83 11.70
C PRO A 7 16.49 -2.11 10.87
N VAL A 8 16.24 -1.99 9.56
CA VAL A 8 16.46 -3.05 8.58
C VAL A 8 17.38 -2.52 7.50
N ASP A 9 18.46 -3.25 7.23
CA ASP A 9 19.33 -2.96 6.09
C ASP A 9 18.78 -3.64 4.84
N LEU A 10 18.73 -2.89 3.73
CA LEU A 10 18.26 -3.37 2.44
C LEU A 10 19.44 -3.47 1.45
N PRO A 11 19.42 -4.44 0.51
CA PRO A 11 20.43 -4.50 -0.54
C PRO A 11 20.47 -3.19 -1.33
N PRO A 12 21.63 -2.49 -1.42
CA PRO A 12 21.72 -1.22 -2.13
C PRO A 12 21.60 -1.44 -3.64
N ALA A 13 21.04 -0.45 -4.34
CA ALA A 13 21.06 -0.45 -5.80
C ALA A 13 22.51 -0.38 -6.30
N PRO A 14 22.91 -1.20 -7.28
CA PRO A 14 24.23 -1.11 -7.87
C PRO A 14 24.40 0.19 -8.66
N ALA A 15 25.64 0.61 -8.87
CA ALA A 15 25.93 1.69 -9.81
C ALA A 15 25.57 1.27 -11.25
N PRO A 16 25.15 2.20 -12.14
CA PRO A 16 24.93 1.88 -13.54
C PRO A 16 26.15 1.18 -14.18
N GLY A 17 25.92 0.04 -14.82
CA GLY A 17 26.97 -0.78 -15.44
C GLY A 17 27.69 -1.74 -14.48
N ALA A 18 27.41 -1.70 -13.17
CA ALA A 18 27.85 -2.73 -12.24
C ALA A 18 26.87 -3.93 -12.26
N ALA A 19 27.38 -5.11 -11.92
CA ALA A 19 26.56 -6.29 -11.71
C ALA A 19 25.66 -6.13 -10.48
N ALA A 20 24.50 -6.80 -10.49
CA ALA A 20 23.64 -6.85 -9.31
C ALA A 20 24.36 -7.56 -8.15
N PRO A 21 24.25 -7.05 -6.91
CA PRO A 21 24.74 -7.77 -5.74
C PRO A 21 24.02 -9.11 -5.60
N ARG A 22 24.74 -10.13 -5.12
CA ARG A 22 24.14 -11.45 -4.82
C ARG A 22 23.19 -11.33 -3.64
N LEU A 23 21.89 -11.50 -3.88
CA LEU A 23 20.85 -11.40 -2.86
C LEU A 23 20.97 -12.50 -1.78
N SER A 24 21.53 -13.66 -2.12
CA SER A 24 21.82 -14.72 -1.15
C SER A 24 22.80 -14.29 -0.04
N ALA A 25 23.72 -13.36 -0.32
CA ALA A 25 24.62 -12.81 0.69
C ALA A 25 23.91 -11.92 1.73
N TRP A 26 22.65 -11.56 1.47
CA TRP A 26 21.81 -10.76 2.38
C TRP A 26 20.83 -11.60 3.19
N ALA A 27 20.68 -12.90 2.90
CA ALA A 27 19.71 -13.79 3.54
C ALA A 27 19.90 -13.88 5.07
N ASP A 28 21.15 -13.85 5.55
CA ASP A 28 21.46 -13.90 6.99
C ASP A 28 21.05 -12.62 7.75
N ARG A 29 20.94 -11.50 7.04
CA ARG A 29 20.63 -10.17 7.61
C ARG A 29 19.18 -9.78 7.41
N LEU A 30 18.58 -10.23 6.32
CA LEU A 30 17.24 -9.88 5.89
C LEU A 30 16.40 -11.15 5.77
N LEU A 31 15.71 -11.50 6.86
CA LEU A 31 14.94 -12.75 7.00
C LEU A 31 13.93 -13.00 5.87
N VAL A 32 13.41 -11.95 5.23
CA VAL A 32 12.50 -12.12 4.09
C VAL A 32 13.19 -12.76 2.89
N LEU A 33 14.48 -12.47 2.64
CA LEU A 33 15.24 -13.11 1.57
C LEU A 33 15.57 -14.56 1.91
N ALA A 34 15.86 -14.88 3.17
CA ALA A 34 15.99 -16.26 3.62
C ALA A 34 14.67 -17.06 3.42
N ALA A 35 13.53 -16.44 3.72
CA ALA A 35 12.22 -17.05 3.50
C ALA A 35 11.93 -17.26 2.00
N MET A 36 12.37 -16.34 1.14
CA MET A 36 12.28 -16.49 -0.33
C MET A 36 13.15 -17.63 -0.84
N ALA A 37 14.38 -17.79 -0.32
CA ALA A 37 15.26 -18.91 -0.67
C ALA A 37 14.68 -20.27 -0.26
N ALA A 38 13.92 -20.31 0.84
CA ALA A 38 13.24 -21.51 1.31
C ALA A 38 11.90 -21.79 0.62
N CYS A 39 11.43 -20.91 -0.27
CA CYS A 39 10.12 -21.00 -0.91
C CYS A 39 10.27 -21.57 -2.34
N PRO A 40 9.91 -22.84 -2.58
CA PRO A 40 9.93 -23.41 -3.93
C PRO A 40 8.84 -22.78 -4.81
N GLN A 41 9.05 -22.84 -6.12
CA GLN A 41 8.10 -22.39 -7.14
C GLN A 41 7.67 -23.56 -8.04
N ASP A 42 6.63 -23.35 -8.86
CA ASP A 42 6.17 -24.35 -9.84
C ASP A 42 7.28 -24.57 -10.90
N PRO A 43 7.87 -25.77 -11.01
CA PRO A 43 8.98 -26.04 -11.92
C PRO A 43 8.65 -25.83 -13.40
N LEU A 44 7.36 -25.81 -13.78
CA LEU A 44 6.95 -25.54 -15.16
C LEU A 44 7.15 -24.07 -15.54
N HIS A 45 6.85 -23.16 -14.61
CA HIS A 45 6.89 -21.71 -14.83
C HIS A 45 8.14 -21.05 -14.24
N HIS A 46 8.87 -21.79 -13.39
CA HIS A 46 10.02 -21.35 -12.63
C HIS A 46 11.06 -22.48 -12.52
N GLY A 47 11.66 -22.86 -13.65
CA GLY A 47 12.68 -23.92 -13.73
C GLY A 47 13.96 -23.60 -12.95
N GLU A 48 14.15 -22.35 -12.54
CA GLU A 48 15.23 -21.87 -11.67
C GLU A 48 15.08 -22.27 -10.20
N GLY A 49 13.90 -22.75 -9.79
CA GLY A 49 13.69 -23.39 -8.49
C GLY A 49 12.95 -22.52 -7.47
N ASP A 50 13.67 -21.69 -6.72
CA ASP A 50 13.12 -20.92 -5.59
C ASP A 50 12.90 -19.44 -5.89
N VAL A 51 12.13 -18.78 -5.02
CA VAL A 51 11.75 -17.38 -5.18
C VAL A 51 12.96 -16.43 -5.14
N LEU A 52 14.01 -16.72 -4.37
CA LEU A 52 15.18 -15.84 -4.29
C LEU A 52 16.05 -15.93 -5.55
N VAL A 53 16.20 -17.14 -6.11
CA VAL A 53 16.91 -17.33 -7.39
C VAL A 53 16.19 -16.60 -8.52
N HIS A 54 14.86 -16.75 -8.62
CA HIS A 54 14.03 -15.97 -9.54
C HIS A 54 14.25 -14.46 -9.35
N THR A 55 14.13 -13.98 -8.11
CA THR A 55 14.32 -12.55 -7.79
C THR A 55 15.70 -12.05 -8.20
N GLN A 56 16.76 -12.85 -8.05
CA GLN A 56 18.10 -12.51 -8.53
C GLN A 56 18.14 -12.37 -10.05
N MET A 57 17.52 -13.28 -10.80
CA MET A 57 17.45 -13.21 -12.26
C MET A 57 16.69 -11.95 -12.74
N VAL A 58 15.58 -11.60 -12.08
CA VAL A 58 14.85 -10.34 -12.35
C VAL A 58 15.74 -9.11 -12.10
N CYS A 59 16.52 -9.13 -11.01
CA CYS A 59 17.46 -8.06 -10.70
C CYS A 59 18.61 -7.97 -11.72
N ASP A 60 19.11 -9.11 -12.21
CA ASP A 60 20.16 -9.19 -13.23
C ASP A 60 19.66 -8.60 -14.56
N GLU A 61 18.44 -8.95 -14.99
CA GLU A 61 17.77 -8.36 -16.16
C GLU A 61 17.58 -6.84 -16.01
N LEU A 62 17.15 -6.39 -14.83
CA LEU A 62 16.92 -4.98 -14.57
C LEU A 62 18.21 -4.15 -14.73
N VAL A 63 19.32 -4.59 -14.15
CA VAL A 63 20.60 -3.86 -14.22
C VAL A 63 21.28 -3.96 -15.59
N ALA A 64 20.96 -5.00 -16.36
CA ALA A 64 21.36 -5.15 -17.75
C ALA A 64 20.64 -4.15 -18.68
N GLY A 65 19.41 -3.75 -18.34
CA GLY A 65 18.57 -2.85 -19.13
C GLY A 65 19.11 -1.40 -19.23
N ALA A 66 19.15 -0.87 -20.46
CA ALA A 66 19.55 0.52 -20.71
C ALA A 66 18.56 1.54 -20.10
N GLU A 67 17.26 1.21 -20.11
CA GLU A 67 16.21 2.07 -19.57
C GLU A 67 16.41 2.32 -18.06
N TRP A 68 16.65 1.26 -17.27
CA TRP A 68 16.96 1.40 -15.84
C TRP A 68 18.20 2.26 -15.61
N ARG A 69 19.30 2.03 -16.35
CA ARG A 69 20.53 2.83 -16.22
C ARG A 69 20.30 4.32 -16.50
N SER A 70 19.38 4.64 -17.41
CA SER A 70 19.05 6.01 -17.79
C SER A 70 18.17 6.74 -16.78
N LEU A 71 17.51 6.03 -15.86
CA LEU A 71 16.67 6.66 -14.83
C LEU A 71 17.51 7.52 -13.88
N PRO A 72 16.93 8.57 -13.27
CA PRO A 72 17.51 9.25 -12.12
C PRO A 72 17.84 8.29 -10.98
N VAL A 73 18.76 8.68 -10.10
CA VAL A 73 19.24 7.84 -8.97
C VAL A 73 18.05 7.31 -8.16
N GLU A 74 17.11 8.18 -7.80
CA GLU A 74 15.93 7.83 -7.00
C GLU A 74 15.04 6.83 -7.73
N GLY A 75 14.88 6.99 -9.06
CA GLY A 75 14.11 6.07 -9.88
C GLY A 75 14.75 4.67 -9.95
N ARG A 76 16.08 4.62 -10.03
CA ARG A 76 16.84 3.35 -10.01
C ARG A 76 16.74 2.64 -8.68
N GLU A 77 16.89 3.37 -7.58
CA GLU A 77 16.79 2.83 -6.22
C GLU A 77 15.39 2.27 -5.93
N GLU A 78 14.34 3.00 -6.31
CA GLU A 78 12.96 2.55 -6.14
C GLU A 78 12.67 1.29 -6.96
N LEU A 79 13.07 1.26 -8.22
CA LEU A 79 12.81 0.11 -9.09
C LEU A 79 13.66 -1.11 -8.69
N TRP A 80 14.89 -0.89 -8.23
CA TRP A 80 15.73 -1.92 -7.64
C TRP A 80 15.09 -2.55 -6.41
N LEU A 81 14.65 -1.73 -5.44
CA LEU A 81 13.99 -2.23 -4.23
C LEU A 81 12.67 -2.94 -4.56
N ALA A 82 11.94 -2.47 -5.57
CA ALA A 82 10.75 -3.15 -6.06
C ALA A 82 11.07 -4.51 -6.66
N ALA A 83 12.13 -4.64 -7.48
CA ALA A 83 12.57 -5.92 -8.02
C ALA A 83 12.97 -6.91 -6.92
N VAL A 84 13.76 -6.46 -5.93
CA VAL A 84 14.16 -7.28 -4.77
C VAL A 84 12.97 -7.77 -3.95
N LEU A 85 11.86 -7.01 -3.92
CA LEU A 85 10.73 -7.27 -3.03
C LEU A 85 9.43 -7.70 -3.76
N HIS A 86 9.38 -7.76 -5.09
CA HIS A 86 8.13 -7.97 -5.84
C HIS A 86 7.41 -9.25 -5.38
N ASP A 87 8.18 -10.31 -5.17
CA ASP A 87 7.71 -11.63 -4.74
C ASP A 87 7.90 -11.95 -3.26
N CYS A 88 8.25 -10.96 -2.43
CA CYS A 88 8.48 -11.18 -0.99
C CYS A 88 7.24 -11.69 -0.23
N GLY A 89 6.06 -11.61 -0.85
CA GLY A 89 4.82 -12.18 -0.34
C GLY A 89 4.64 -13.68 -0.60
N LYS A 90 5.37 -14.29 -1.54
CA LYS A 90 5.19 -15.72 -1.89
C LYS A 90 5.39 -16.67 -0.70
N PRO A 91 6.40 -16.52 0.17
CA PRO A 91 6.62 -17.46 1.28
C PRO A 91 5.42 -17.63 2.23
N GLN A 92 4.61 -16.58 2.42
CA GLN A 92 3.46 -16.59 3.33
C GLN A 92 2.13 -16.99 2.65
N THR A 93 2.10 -17.11 1.32
CA THR A 93 0.88 -17.42 0.56
C THR A 93 1.00 -18.65 -0.33
N THR A 94 2.21 -19.18 -0.51
CA THR A 94 2.43 -20.36 -1.36
C THR A 94 1.82 -21.59 -0.73
N ARG A 95 1.05 -22.33 -1.52
CA ARG A 95 0.39 -23.57 -1.15
C ARG A 95 0.28 -24.48 -2.36
N GLU A 96 0.19 -25.77 -2.11
CA GLU A 96 -0.06 -26.76 -3.16
C GLU A 96 -1.57 -26.84 -3.44
N GLU A 97 -1.94 -26.69 -4.71
CA GLU A 97 -3.30 -26.82 -5.22
C GLU A 97 -3.25 -27.63 -6.52
N ASP A 98 -4.00 -28.73 -6.58
CA ASP A 98 -4.07 -29.62 -7.74
C ASP A 98 -2.69 -30.10 -8.25
N GLY A 99 -1.78 -30.40 -7.31
CA GLY A 99 -0.42 -30.85 -7.59
C GLY A 99 0.52 -29.76 -8.11
N ARG A 100 0.12 -28.49 -8.05
CA ARG A 100 0.92 -27.32 -8.45
C ARG A 100 1.11 -26.34 -7.31
N LEU A 101 2.27 -25.71 -7.24
CA LEU A 101 2.54 -24.64 -6.29
C LEU A 101 1.95 -23.32 -6.79
N ARG A 102 1.09 -22.70 -5.97
CA ARG A 102 0.45 -21.42 -6.28
C ARG A 102 0.57 -20.48 -5.10
N ALA A 103 0.72 -19.18 -5.37
CA ALA A 103 0.85 -18.13 -4.36
C ALA A 103 -0.26 -17.06 -4.49
N PRO A 104 -1.55 -17.41 -4.29
CA PRO A 104 -2.65 -16.48 -4.46
C PRO A 104 -2.55 -15.31 -3.47
N GLY A 105 -2.64 -14.09 -4.00
CA GLY A 105 -2.61 -12.87 -3.19
C GLY A 105 -1.23 -12.43 -2.71
N HIS A 106 -0.14 -13.09 -3.15
CA HIS A 106 1.22 -12.74 -2.76
C HIS A 106 1.55 -11.27 -3.03
N ALA A 107 1.11 -10.69 -4.15
CA ALA A 107 1.36 -9.27 -4.45
C ALA A 107 0.77 -8.32 -3.38
N ARG A 108 -0.42 -8.64 -2.82
CA ARG A 108 -1.00 -7.86 -1.70
C ARG A 108 -0.16 -8.00 -0.44
N ALA A 109 0.17 -9.25 -0.10
CA ALA A 109 0.86 -9.60 1.12
C ALA A 109 2.31 -9.06 1.10
N GLY A 110 2.95 -9.13 -0.07
CA GLY A 110 4.27 -8.57 -0.36
C GLY A 110 4.28 -7.06 -0.24
N ALA A 111 3.28 -6.34 -0.77
CA ALA A 111 3.23 -4.88 -0.61
C ALA A 111 3.10 -4.44 0.86
N ILE A 112 2.39 -5.20 1.70
CA ILE A 112 2.31 -4.94 3.15
C ILE A 112 3.67 -5.21 3.83
N LEU A 113 4.31 -6.33 3.49
CA LEU A 113 5.63 -6.68 4.03
C LEU A 113 6.71 -5.68 3.60
N ALA A 114 6.76 -5.34 2.32
CA ALA A 114 7.67 -4.33 1.77
C ALA A 114 7.49 -2.98 2.47
N ARG A 115 6.25 -2.53 2.71
CA ARG A 115 5.99 -1.28 3.45
C ARG A 115 6.60 -1.30 4.84
N ARG A 116 6.42 -2.40 5.57
CA ARG A 116 7.03 -2.58 6.89
C ARG A 116 8.56 -2.50 6.81
N LEU A 117 9.18 -3.25 5.90
CA LEU A 117 10.65 -3.30 5.77
C LEU A 117 11.24 -1.94 5.40
N LEU A 118 10.64 -1.25 4.41
CA LEU A 118 11.06 0.07 3.96
C LEU A 118 10.84 1.14 5.04
N TRP A 119 9.76 1.05 5.81
CA TRP A 119 9.53 1.90 6.97
C TRP A 119 10.58 1.68 8.07
N GLN A 120 10.94 0.42 8.35
CA GLN A 120 12.03 0.08 9.29
C GLN A 120 13.40 0.53 8.78
N ALA A 121 13.62 0.52 7.47
CA ALA A 121 14.83 1.03 6.83
C ALA A 121 14.88 2.57 6.73
N GLY A 122 13.85 3.28 7.20
CA GLY A 122 13.80 4.75 7.18
C GLY A 122 13.55 5.37 5.80
N VAL A 123 13.10 4.57 4.82
CA VAL A 123 12.80 5.07 3.47
C VAL A 123 11.69 6.14 3.55
N PRO A 124 11.87 7.32 2.95
CA PRO A 124 10.85 8.36 2.93
C PRO A 124 9.51 7.84 2.40
N TRP A 125 8.40 8.28 2.99
CA TRP A 125 7.06 7.73 2.70
C TRP A 125 6.74 7.74 1.20
N ALA A 126 7.11 8.80 0.48
CA ALA A 126 6.80 8.93 -0.95
C ALA A 126 7.54 7.88 -1.78
N ALA A 127 8.84 7.65 -1.52
CA ALA A 127 9.61 6.60 -2.17
C ALA A 127 9.10 5.21 -1.76
N ARG A 128 8.84 5.01 -0.46
CA ARG A 128 8.29 3.77 0.08
C ARG A 128 7.00 3.36 -0.64
N GLU A 129 6.03 4.26 -0.74
CA GLU A 129 4.75 3.92 -1.37
C GLU A 129 4.84 3.74 -2.89
N ARG A 130 5.81 4.39 -3.57
CA ARG A 130 6.12 4.08 -4.97
C ARG A 130 6.63 2.64 -5.13
N VAL A 131 7.56 2.20 -4.27
CA VAL A 131 8.04 0.81 -4.24
C VAL A 131 6.91 -0.16 -3.91
N CYS A 132 6.13 0.10 -2.87
CA CYS A 132 5.00 -0.74 -2.50
C CYS A 132 3.93 -0.81 -3.60
N GLY A 133 3.73 0.27 -4.36
CA GLY A 133 2.86 0.28 -5.54
C GLY A 133 3.36 -0.68 -6.62
N LEU A 134 4.65 -0.65 -6.95
CA LEU A 134 5.26 -1.60 -7.90
C LEU A 134 5.06 -3.04 -7.44
N VAL A 135 5.39 -3.35 -6.17
CA VAL A 135 5.18 -4.68 -5.57
C VAL A 135 3.70 -5.09 -5.59
N ARG A 136 2.77 -4.17 -5.33
CA ARG A 136 1.34 -4.47 -5.29
C ARG A 136 0.77 -4.87 -6.65
N TRP A 137 1.25 -4.23 -7.71
CA TRP A 137 0.64 -4.27 -9.04
C TRP A 137 1.46 -5.09 -10.06
N HIS A 138 2.59 -5.68 -9.69
CA HIS A 138 3.48 -6.40 -10.63
C HIS A 138 2.79 -7.57 -11.37
N MET A 139 1.82 -8.25 -10.77
CA MET A 139 1.07 -9.32 -11.45
C MET A 139 -0.03 -8.82 -12.39
N THR A 140 -0.40 -7.54 -12.30
CA THR A 140 -1.58 -7.02 -13.01
C THR A 140 -1.41 -7.03 -14.53
N PRO A 141 -0.28 -6.63 -15.12
CA PRO A 141 -0.12 -6.65 -16.57
C PRO A 141 -0.33 -8.04 -17.20
N TYR A 142 0.10 -9.12 -16.54
CA TYR A 142 -0.08 -10.49 -17.04
C TYR A 142 -1.54 -10.92 -17.21
N HIS A 143 -2.47 -10.24 -16.53
CA HIS A 143 -3.88 -10.61 -16.54
C HIS A 143 -4.77 -9.47 -17.00
N LEU A 144 -4.21 -8.32 -17.41
CA LEU A 144 -4.99 -7.10 -17.63
C LEU A 144 -5.98 -7.27 -18.79
N LEU A 145 -5.54 -7.88 -19.88
CA LEU A 145 -6.32 -8.03 -21.12
C LEU A 145 -7.50 -8.99 -20.96
N ASP A 146 -7.35 -10.01 -20.13
CA ASP A 146 -8.39 -11.03 -19.90
C ASP A 146 -9.53 -10.51 -19.00
N ARG A 147 -9.42 -9.28 -18.49
CA ARG A 147 -10.38 -8.71 -17.55
C ARG A 147 -11.44 -7.89 -18.25
N PRO A 148 -12.73 -8.09 -17.90
CA PRO A 148 -13.80 -7.24 -18.41
C PRO A 148 -13.70 -5.78 -17.91
N ASP A 149 -12.99 -5.56 -16.80
CA ASP A 149 -12.76 -4.23 -16.20
C ASP A 149 -11.33 -3.70 -16.46
N SER A 150 -10.67 -4.15 -17.55
CA SER A 150 -9.28 -3.82 -17.89
C SER A 150 -8.97 -2.32 -17.83
N ALA A 151 -9.79 -1.49 -18.46
CA ALA A 151 -9.62 -0.03 -18.44
C ALA A 151 -9.68 0.54 -17.01
N ARG A 152 -10.66 0.08 -16.20
CA ARG A 152 -10.79 0.51 -14.81
C ARG A 152 -9.60 0.09 -13.96
N GLN A 153 -9.04 -1.10 -14.21
CA GLN A 153 -7.83 -1.57 -13.54
C GLN A 153 -6.59 -0.80 -13.95
N ALA A 154 -6.41 -0.51 -15.24
CA ALA A 154 -5.31 0.30 -15.74
C ALA A 154 -5.32 1.71 -15.10
N ILE A 155 -6.49 2.34 -15.05
CA ILE A 155 -6.69 3.63 -14.39
C ILE A 155 -6.36 3.52 -12.90
N LEU A 156 -6.90 2.54 -12.17
CA LEU A 156 -6.63 2.36 -10.75
C LEU A 156 -5.13 2.14 -10.44
N MET A 157 -4.49 1.30 -11.24
CA MET A 157 -3.07 1.03 -11.17
C MET A 157 -2.25 2.32 -11.37
N SER A 158 -2.59 3.13 -12.38
CA SER A 158 -1.90 4.39 -12.67
C SER A 158 -1.95 5.41 -11.53
N LEU A 159 -2.97 5.37 -10.67
CA LEU A 159 -3.07 6.22 -9.48
C LEU A 159 -2.16 5.78 -8.32
N SER A 160 -1.67 4.54 -8.37
CA SER A 160 -0.87 3.93 -7.32
C SER A 160 0.62 3.86 -7.67
N VAL A 161 0.94 3.73 -8.97
CA VAL A 161 2.30 3.53 -9.46
C VAL A 161 2.50 4.23 -10.80
N ASN A 162 3.72 4.66 -11.09
CA ASN A 162 4.08 5.11 -12.44
C ASN A 162 4.04 3.89 -13.39
N PRO A 163 3.16 3.85 -14.39
CA PRO A 163 2.98 2.64 -15.17
C PRO A 163 4.21 2.28 -16.01
N ALA A 164 5.03 3.25 -16.47
CA ALA A 164 6.23 2.96 -17.24
C ALA A 164 7.27 2.20 -16.41
N ARG A 165 7.41 2.56 -15.12
CA ARG A 165 8.26 1.81 -14.18
C ARG A 165 7.70 0.42 -13.89
N LEU A 166 6.37 0.28 -13.82
CA LEU A 166 5.75 -1.03 -13.63
C LEU A 166 5.99 -1.92 -14.85
N ARG A 167 5.80 -1.39 -16.08
CA ARG A 167 6.13 -2.11 -17.32
C ARG A 167 7.55 -2.63 -17.27
N LEU A 168 8.53 -1.77 -16.97
CA LEU A 168 9.94 -2.18 -16.88
C LEU A 168 10.17 -3.29 -15.84
N LEU A 169 9.57 -3.18 -14.65
CA LEU A 169 9.65 -4.24 -13.63
C LEU A 169 9.10 -5.58 -14.15
N VAL A 170 7.91 -5.55 -14.75
CA VAL A 170 7.20 -6.77 -15.15
C VAL A 170 7.84 -7.40 -16.39
N GLU A 171 8.41 -6.60 -17.29
CA GLU A 171 9.25 -7.10 -18.36
C GLU A 171 10.50 -7.83 -17.85
N CYS A 172 11.18 -7.28 -16.83
CA CYS A 172 12.29 -7.96 -16.18
C CYS A 172 11.84 -9.24 -15.45
N ASP A 173 10.65 -9.25 -14.85
CA ASP A 173 10.06 -10.44 -14.21
C ASP A 173 9.69 -11.54 -15.22
N ALA A 174 9.22 -11.16 -16.40
CA ALA A 174 8.92 -12.08 -17.49
C ALA A 174 10.20 -12.70 -18.06
N ARG A 175 11.26 -11.91 -18.25
CA ARG A 175 12.54 -12.35 -18.83
C ARG A 175 13.45 -13.06 -17.82
N GLY A 176 13.39 -12.67 -16.56
CA GLY A 176 14.24 -13.17 -15.48
C GLY A 176 13.81 -14.52 -14.91
N ARG A 177 13.53 -15.51 -15.76
CA ARG A 177 13.08 -16.86 -15.36
C ARG A 177 13.55 -17.94 -16.34
N LEU A 178 13.49 -19.20 -15.92
CA LEU A 178 13.70 -20.36 -16.80
C LEU A 178 12.37 -21.06 -17.08
N ALA A 179 11.69 -20.66 -18.16
CA ALA A 179 10.39 -21.20 -18.54
C ALA A 179 10.17 -21.16 -20.07
N PRO A 180 9.32 -22.02 -20.64
CA PRO A 180 9.06 -22.04 -22.08
C PRO A 180 8.18 -20.88 -22.58
N ASP A 181 7.51 -20.16 -21.67
CA ASP A 181 6.51 -19.12 -21.94
C ASP A 181 7.03 -17.68 -21.83
N VAL A 182 8.36 -17.48 -21.70
CA VAL A 182 9.00 -16.16 -21.51
C VAL A 182 8.57 -15.14 -22.58
N GLU A 183 8.66 -15.49 -23.87
CA GLU A 183 8.28 -14.58 -24.97
C GLU A 183 6.78 -14.25 -24.94
N ALA A 184 5.93 -15.24 -24.68
CA ALA A 184 4.49 -15.03 -24.59
C ALA A 184 4.09 -14.12 -23.41
N LEU A 185 4.78 -14.24 -22.28
CA LEU A 185 4.62 -13.34 -21.14
C LEU A 185 5.07 -11.91 -21.49
N ALA A 186 6.22 -11.76 -22.15
CA ALA A 186 6.73 -10.46 -22.58
C ALA A 186 5.76 -9.77 -23.58
N GLU A 187 5.20 -10.52 -24.54
CA GLU A 187 4.17 -10.04 -25.45
C GLU A 187 2.90 -9.61 -24.70
N THR A 188 2.45 -10.41 -23.73
CA THR A 188 1.29 -10.08 -22.89
C THR A 188 1.49 -8.75 -22.15
N VAL A 189 2.69 -8.53 -21.60
CA VAL A 189 3.06 -7.28 -20.91
C VAL A 189 3.06 -6.09 -21.89
N ALA A 190 3.62 -6.27 -23.09
CA ALA A 190 3.62 -5.24 -24.13
C ALA A 190 2.18 -4.86 -24.55
N LEU A 191 1.30 -5.85 -24.74
CA LEU A 191 -0.11 -5.59 -25.07
C LEU A 191 -0.88 -4.92 -23.92
N ALA A 192 -0.62 -5.33 -22.67
CA ALA A 192 -1.20 -4.66 -21.51
C ALA A 192 -0.76 -3.20 -21.39
N TRP A 193 0.43 -2.87 -21.89
CA TRP A 193 0.93 -1.50 -21.94
C TRP A 193 0.16 -0.62 -22.93
N GLU A 194 -0.20 -1.16 -24.09
CA GLU A 194 -1.00 -0.42 -25.08
C GLU A 194 -2.34 0.04 -24.49
N VAL A 195 -2.98 -0.77 -23.64
CA VAL A 195 -4.19 -0.35 -22.90
C VAL A 195 -3.94 0.89 -22.04
N CYS A 196 -2.81 0.95 -21.35
CA CYS A 196 -2.47 2.11 -20.51
C CYS A 196 -2.16 3.34 -21.38
N ALA A 197 -1.49 3.15 -22.51
CA ALA A 197 -1.17 4.21 -23.46
C ALA A 197 -2.44 4.81 -24.11
N GLU A 198 -3.37 3.96 -24.56
CA GLU A 198 -4.65 4.37 -25.14
C GLU A 198 -5.51 5.19 -24.17
N LEU A 199 -5.46 4.85 -22.88
CA LEU A 199 -6.16 5.59 -21.81
C LEU A 199 -5.46 6.89 -21.42
N GLY A 200 -4.29 7.19 -21.98
CA GLY A 200 -3.49 8.36 -21.62
C GLY A 200 -2.83 8.25 -20.24
N CYS A 201 -2.65 7.03 -19.72
CA CYS A 201 -2.02 6.76 -18.44
C CYS A 201 -0.81 5.83 -18.55
N GLY A 202 -0.08 5.87 -19.67
CA GLY A 202 1.20 5.19 -19.82
C GLY A 202 2.25 5.81 -18.90
N ASP A 203 2.64 7.06 -19.12
CA ASP A 203 3.78 7.64 -18.39
C ASP A 203 3.43 8.20 -17.00
N GLY A 204 2.16 8.16 -16.61
CA GLY A 204 1.67 8.80 -15.39
C GLY A 204 0.25 8.39 -15.01
N PRO A 205 -0.28 8.99 -13.92
CA PRO A 205 -1.64 8.72 -13.48
C PRO A 205 -2.65 9.19 -14.53
N PHE A 206 -3.77 8.47 -14.64
CA PHE A 206 -4.89 8.90 -15.48
C PHE A 206 -5.34 10.32 -15.11
N PRO A 207 -5.51 11.22 -16.09
CA PRO A 207 -5.76 12.63 -15.87
C PRO A 207 -7.26 12.91 -15.62
N PHE A 208 -7.77 12.51 -14.46
CA PHE A 208 -9.12 12.91 -14.04
C PHE A 208 -9.27 14.43 -14.03
N ALA A 209 -10.42 14.94 -14.45
CA ALA A 209 -10.70 16.38 -14.51
C ALA A 209 -10.57 17.08 -13.14
N ASN A 210 -10.90 16.38 -12.06
CA ASN A 210 -10.72 16.84 -10.68
C ASN A 210 -10.79 15.65 -9.69
N ASP A 211 -10.49 15.91 -8.41
CA ASP A 211 -10.53 14.92 -7.33
C ASP A 211 -11.90 14.26 -7.14
N HIS A 212 -12.98 15.01 -7.36
CA HIS A 212 -14.35 14.53 -7.19
C HIS A 212 -14.75 13.57 -8.33
N ALA A 213 -14.33 13.85 -9.56
CA ALA A 213 -14.48 12.94 -10.70
C ALA A 213 -13.75 11.61 -10.44
N ARG A 214 -12.48 11.68 -9.97
CA ARG A 214 -11.73 10.48 -9.57
C ARG A 214 -12.45 9.70 -8.48
N PHE A 215 -12.83 10.36 -7.38
CA PHE A 215 -13.46 9.71 -6.25
C PHE A 215 -14.76 9.00 -6.64
N THR A 216 -15.63 9.71 -7.36
CA THR A 216 -16.95 9.17 -7.73
C THR A 216 -16.89 8.14 -8.86
N TYR A 217 -15.82 8.09 -9.67
CA TYR A 217 -15.57 6.99 -10.59
C TYR A 217 -15.29 5.67 -9.84
N PHE A 218 -14.62 5.74 -8.69
CA PHE A 218 -14.27 4.53 -7.92
C PHE A 218 -15.31 4.11 -6.89
N VAL A 219 -15.96 5.07 -6.25
CA VAL A 219 -16.92 4.85 -5.16
C VAL A 219 -18.38 4.91 -5.64
N GLY A 220 -18.65 5.62 -6.72
CA GLY A 220 -19.98 5.77 -7.31
C GLY A 220 -20.37 4.61 -8.23
N ARG A 221 -21.19 4.91 -9.24
CA ARG A 221 -21.71 3.91 -10.19
C ARG A 221 -20.59 3.37 -11.10
N ALA A 222 -20.63 2.06 -11.37
CA ALA A 222 -19.56 1.33 -12.05
C ALA A 222 -19.41 1.66 -13.55
N ASP A 223 -20.40 2.29 -14.17
CA ASP A 223 -20.51 2.60 -15.61
C ASP A 223 -20.16 4.05 -15.96
N ARG A 224 -19.59 4.81 -15.02
CA ARG A 224 -19.24 6.21 -15.24
C ARG A 224 -18.05 6.35 -16.19
N ASP A 225 -18.15 7.26 -17.15
CA ASP A 225 -17.02 7.64 -18.00
C ASP A 225 -15.92 8.32 -17.15
N PRO A 226 -14.66 7.83 -17.17
CA PRO A 226 -13.57 8.41 -16.38
C PRO A 226 -13.16 9.82 -16.84
N THR A 227 -13.49 10.22 -18.07
CA THR A 227 -13.22 11.55 -18.62
C THR A 227 -14.27 12.59 -18.23
N TRP A 228 -15.40 12.16 -17.67
CA TRP A 228 -16.48 13.06 -17.30
C TRP A 228 -16.09 13.98 -16.14
N ALA A 229 -16.14 15.29 -16.39
CA ALA A 229 -15.84 16.31 -15.40
C ALA A 229 -16.99 16.45 -14.38
N ALA A 230 -16.90 15.70 -13.30
CA ALA A 230 -17.86 15.77 -12.20
C ALA A 230 -17.86 17.15 -11.54
N HIS A 231 -19.04 17.76 -11.45
CA HIS A 231 -19.25 18.92 -10.58
C HIS A 231 -19.16 18.43 -9.12
N ASP A 232 -18.29 19.06 -8.33
CA ASP A 232 -18.21 18.79 -6.88
C ASP A 232 -19.39 19.46 -6.18
N ASP A 233 -20.41 18.68 -5.83
CA ASP A 233 -21.62 19.09 -5.13
C ASP A 233 -21.55 18.76 -3.62
N THR A 234 -20.36 18.46 -3.10
CA THR A 234 -20.20 18.05 -1.71
C THR A 234 -20.42 19.18 -0.72
N SER A 235 -21.03 18.88 0.42
CA SER A 235 -21.29 19.83 1.51
C SER A 235 -20.80 19.27 2.85
N GLY A 236 -19.81 19.92 3.46
CA GLY A 236 -19.12 19.40 4.65
C GLY A 236 -18.04 18.37 4.32
N ARG A 237 -17.32 17.89 5.34
CA ARG A 237 -16.15 17.02 5.16
C ARG A 237 -16.04 15.92 6.21
N LEU A 238 -15.82 14.69 5.75
CA LEU A 238 -15.42 13.56 6.58
C LEU A 238 -13.90 13.34 6.48
N THR A 239 -13.18 13.60 7.56
CA THR A 239 -11.74 13.34 7.68
C THR A 239 -11.47 12.04 8.43
N LEU A 240 -10.94 11.04 7.74
CA LEU A 240 -10.54 9.76 8.33
C LEU A 240 -9.06 9.77 8.69
N LEU A 241 -8.71 9.45 9.93
CA LEU A 241 -7.31 9.26 10.31
C LEU A 241 -6.85 7.82 10.03
N SER A 242 -5.63 7.70 9.52
CA SER A 242 -4.95 6.43 9.27
C SER A 242 -3.55 6.47 9.89
N GLY A 243 -3.27 5.63 10.87
CA GLY A 243 -1.98 5.60 11.54
C GLY A 243 -1.92 4.60 12.69
N LEU A 244 -0.74 4.07 12.95
CA LEU A 244 -0.52 3.12 14.06
C LEU A 244 -0.84 3.75 15.43
N PRO A 245 -1.20 2.95 16.44
CA PRO A 245 -1.23 3.44 17.82
C PRO A 245 0.11 4.08 18.20
N GLY A 246 0.07 5.26 18.82
CA GLY A 246 1.28 6.01 19.13
C GLY A 246 1.92 6.73 17.94
N ALA A 247 1.25 6.86 16.79
CA ALA A 247 1.77 7.65 15.65
C ALA A 247 1.53 9.16 15.78
N GLY A 248 0.80 9.63 16.80
CA GLY A 248 0.47 11.06 16.97
C GLY A 248 -0.88 11.51 16.42
N LYS A 249 -1.82 10.59 16.13
CA LYS A 249 -3.17 10.94 15.64
C LYS A 249 -3.90 11.93 16.55
N ASP A 250 -3.90 11.70 17.85
CA ASP A 250 -4.58 12.58 18.81
C ASP A 250 -3.97 13.99 18.80
N HIS A 251 -2.64 14.10 18.65
CA HIS A 251 -1.96 15.38 18.50
C HIS A 251 -2.31 16.06 17.17
N TRP A 252 -2.44 15.30 16.09
CA TRP A 252 -2.93 15.83 14.82
C TRP A 252 -4.33 16.42 14.98
N VAL A 253 -5.25 15.70 15.65
CA VAL A 253 -6.61 16.17 15.95
C VAL A 253 -6.58 17.48 16.70
N THR A 254 -5.85 17.56 17.83
CA THR A 254 -5.82 18.78 18.66
C THR A 254 -5.27 19.99 17.92
N THR A 255 -4.43 19.77 16.91
CA THR A 255 -3.75 20.84 16.17
C THR A 255 -4.51 21.26 14.91
N HIS A 256 -5.25 20.36 14.27
CA HIS A 256 -5.80 20.57 12.93
C HIS A 256 -7.32 20.40 12.81
N ALA A 257 -8.01 19.83 13.81
CA ALA A 257 -9.45 19.58 13.69
C ALA A 257 -10.28 20.87 13.67
N GLY A 258 -9.80 21.96 14.27
CA GLY A 258 -10.56 23.20 14.38
C GLY A 258 -11.91 22.97 15.06
N ASP A 259 -12.98 23.45 14.43
CA ASP A 259 -14.36 23.29 14.91
C ASP A 259 -15.03 21.96 14.49
N ALA A 260 -14.29 21.07 13.83
CA ALA A 260 -14.83 19.78 13.39
C ALA A 260 -15.21 18.88 14.57
N VAL A 261 -16.32 18.16 14.44
CA VAL A 261 -16.75 17.19 15.45
C VAL A 261 -15.82 15.98 15.42
N VAL A 262 -15.23 15.65 16.56
CA VAL A 262 -14.32 14.50 16.66
C VAL A 262 -15.07 13.28 17.16
N VAL A 263 -15.09 12.21 16.35
CA VAL A 263 -15.60 10.89 16.74
C VAL A 263 -14.42 9.94 16.93
N SER A 264 -14.10 9.61 18.18
CA SER A 264 -12.97 8.76 18.56
C SER A 264 -13.44 7.47 19.22
N LEU A 265 -13.07 6.33 18.64
CA LEU A 265 -13.42 5.02 19.24
C LEU A 265 -12.67 4.78 20.56
N ASP A 266 -11.49 5.37 20.71
CA ASP A 266 -10.71 5.25 21.94
C ASP A 266 -11.34 6.10 23.06
N ASP A 267 -11.93 7.26 22.76
CA ASP A 267 -12.63 8.09 23.74
C ASP A 267 -13.92 7.44 24.21
N LEU A 268 -14.74 6.95 23.27
CA LEU A 268 -15.95 6.18 23.60
C LEU A 268 -15.64 4.94 24.45
N ARG A 269 -14.51 4.28 24.19
CA ARG A 269 -14.07 3.14 25.00
C ARG A 269 -13.71 3.55 26.43
N ARG A 270 -13.04 4.71 26.60
CA ARG A 270 -12.71 5.26 27.92
C ARG A 270 -13.96 5.70 28.68
N GLU A 271 -14.88 6.40 28.03
CA GLU A 271 -16.16 6.83 28.61
C GLU A 271 -16.96 5.65 29.19
N ARG A 272 -16.94 4.51 28.49
CA ARG A 272 -17.64 3.28 28.92
C ARG A 272 -16.83 2.39 29.88
N GLY A 273 -15.58 2.74 30.20
CA GLY A 273 -14.70 1.89 31.01
C GLY A 273 -14.45 0.50 30.39
N ALA A 274 -14.61 0.35 29.08
CA ALA A 274 -14.60 -0.95 28.40
C ALA A 274 -13.16 -1.41 28.10
N LYS A 275 -12.86 -2.68 28.38
CA LYS A 275 -11.55 -3.27 28.04
C LYS A 275 -11.47 -3.55 26.53
N ARG A 276 -10.27 -3.40 25.94
CA ARG A 276 -10.02 -3.72 24.51
C ARG A 276 -10.31 -5.19 24.17
N THR A 277 -10.29 -6.08 25.16
CA THR A 277 -10.57 -7.52 25.01
C THR A 277 -12.07 -7.85 24.97
N ASP A 278 -12.95 -6.93 25.38
CA ASP A 278 -14.40 -7.14 25.40
C ASP A 278 -15.00 -6.89 24.02
N GLN A 279 -15.22 -7.96 23.25
CA GLN A 279 -15.72 -7.89 21.88
C GLN A 279 -17.15 -7.34 21.78
N THR A 280 -18.01 -7.63 22.76
CA THR A 280 -19.39 -7.14 22.78
C THR A 280 -19.40 -5.63 22.99
N ALA A 281 -18.62 -5.14 23.95
CA ALA A 281 -18.46 -3.71 24.16
C ALA A 281 -17.82 -3.02 22.94
N GLN A 282 -16.82 -3.64 22.30
CA GLN A 282 -16.24 -3.12 21.05
C GLN A 282 -17.30 -2.95 19.95
N GLY A 283 -18.16 -3.95 19.75
CA GLY A 283 -19.24 -3.88 18.76
C GLY A 283 -20.20 -2.73 19.04
N GLN A 284 -20.62 -2.56 20.29
CA GLN A 284 -21.52 -1.48 20.71
C GLN A 284 -20.88 -0.09 20.53
N ILE A 285 -19.59 0.06 20.87
CA ILE A 285 -18.83 1.31 20.68
C ILE A 285 -18.77 1.69 19.20
N VAL A 286 -18.50 0.72 18.31
CA VAL A 286 -18.44 0.96 16.86
C VAL A 286 -19.80 1.39 16.32
N GLN A 287 -20.89 0.77 16.78
CA GLN A 287 -22.24 1.16 16.37
C GLN A 287 -22.58 2.57 16.84
N GLU A 288 -22.33 2.87 18.11
CA GLU A 288 -22.55 4.22 18.65
C GLU A 288 -21.74 5.28 17.89
N ALA A 289 -20.45 5.02 17.63
CA ALA A 289 -19.61 5.92 16.84
C ALA A 289 -20.21 6.18 15.45
N ARG A 290 -20.69 5.13 14.78
CA ARG A 290 -21.34 5.25 13.47
C ARG A 290 -22.64 6.04 13.53
N GLU A 291 -23.47 5.86 14.56
CA GLU A 291 -24.67 6.67 14.72
C GLU A 291 -24.34 8.14 14.95
N ARG A 292 -23.35 8.45 15.81
CA ARG A 292 -22.88 9.83 15.99
C ARG A 292 -22.39 10.42 14.68
N LEU A 293 -21.61 9.67 13.90
CA LEU A 293 -21.17 10.09 12.58
C LEU A 293 -22.36 10.39 11.65
N ARG A 294 -23.36 9.52 11.56
CA ARG A 294 -24.54 9.75 10.71
C ARG A 294 -25.30 11.02 11.09
N VAL A 295 -25.45 11.29 12.39
CA VAL A 295 -26.11 12.51 12.89
C VAL A 295 -25.38 13.75 12.40
N GLU A 296 -24.06 13.81 12.55
CA GLU A 296 -23.27 14.98 12.15
C GLU A 296 -23.18 15.14 10.62
N LEU A 297 -23.04 14.04 9.87
CA LEU A 297 -23.04 14.09 8.39
C LEU A 297 -24.39 14.57 7.84
N ARG A 298 -25.51 14.22 8.48
CA ARG A 298 -26.84 14.73 8.09
C ARG A 298 -26.97 16.24 8.27
N ALA A 299 -26.22 16.80 9.21
CA ALA A 299 -26.15 18.24 9.47
C ALA A 299 -25.07 18.96 8.62
N TRP A 300 -24.45 18.25 7.65
CA TRP A 300 -23.35 18.75 6.80
C TRP A 300 -22.19 19.37 7.58
N ARG A 301 -21.91 18.85 8.78
CA ARG A 301 -20.79 19.28 9.60
C ARG A 301 -19.50 18.59 9.20
N ASP A 302 -18.39 19.28 9.44
CA ASP A 302 -17.07 18.67 9.35
C ASP A 302 -16.88 17.69 10.51
N VAL A 303 -16.48 16.46 10.19
CA VAL A 303 -16.28 15.38 11.15
C VAL A 303 -14.89 14.78 10.99
N VAL A 304 -14.16 14.63 12.10
CA VAL A 304 -12.92 13.87 12.18
C VAL A 304 -13.20 12.51 12.80
N TRP A 305 -12.98 11.44 12.05
CA TRP A 305 -13.07 10.08 12.54
C TRP A 305 -11.68 9.59 12.98
N ASN A 306 -11.44 9.59 14.30
CA ASN A 306 -10.18 9.18 14.88
C ASN A 306 -10.18 7.67 15.18
N THR A 307 -9.47 6.93 14.33
CA THR A 307 -9.25 5.49 14.44
C THR A 307 -7.86 5.13 13.90
N THR A 308 -7.46 3.86 14.00
CA THR A 308 -6.22 3.41 13.38
C THR A 308 -6.31 3.42 11.85
N GLY A 309 -7.45 3.02 11.26
CA GLY A 309 -7.74 3.22 9.83
C GLY A 309 -6.73 2.56 8.89
N LEU A 310 -6.07 1.48 9.34
CA LEU A 310 -4.89 0.93 8.68
C LEU A 310 -5.17 0.05 7.47
N SER A 311 -6.39 -0.47 7.31
CA SER A 311 -6.76 -1.29 6.16
C SER A 311 -7.90 -0.66 5.38
N ARG A 312 -7.94 -0.93 4.07
CA ARG A 312 -9.06 -0.51 3.21
C ARG A 312 -10.39 -1.04 3.73
N GLN A 313 -10.40 -2.27 4.26
CA GLN A 313 -11.62 -2.88 4.83
C GLN A 313 -12.23 -2.05 5.96
N LEU A 314 -11.40 -1.39 6.78
CA LEU A 314 -11.88 -0.52 7.86
C LEU A 314 -12.34 0.84 7.36
N ARG A 315 -11.72 1.35 6.29
CA ARG A 315 -12.05 2.67 5.71
C ARG A 315 -13.27 2.63 4.80
N ALA A 316 -13.42 1.59 3.98
CA ALA A 316 -14.43 1.52 2.93
C ALA A 316 -15.88 1.78 3.41
N PRO A 317 -16.35 1.25 4.54
CA PRO A 317 -17.70 1.58 5.03
C PRO A 317 -17.88 3.05 5.41
N LEU A 318 -16.81 3.71 5.89
CA LEU A 318 -16.84 5.13 6.25
C LEU A 318 -16.76 6.01 5.00
N VAL A 319 -15.95 5.60 4.01
CA VAL A 319 -15.87 6.25 2.70
C VAL A 319 -17.22 6.20 1.99
N SER A 320 -17.87 5.02 1.95
CA SER A 320 -19.21 4.84 1.39
C SER A 320 -20.22 5.73 2.11
N LEU A 321 -20.19 5.74 3.45
CA LEU A 321 -21.10 6.60 4.22
C LEU A 321 -20.88 8.08 3.92
N GLY A 322 -19.63 8.52 3.76
CA GLY A 322 -19.32 9.89 3.36
C GLY A 322 -19.87 10.23 1.98
N HIS A 323 -19.68 9.33 1.00
CA HIS A 323 -20.25 9.46 -0.33
C HIS A 323 -21.79 9.55 -0.29
N ASP A 324 -22.46 8.66 0.45
CA ASP A 324 -23.92 8.59 0.52
C ASP A 324 -24.56 9.84 1.13
N TYR A 325 -23.85 10.54 2.02
CA TYR A 325 -24.28 11.81 2.61
C TYR A 325 -23.84 13.04 1.80
N GLY A 326 -23.12 12.85 0.68
CA GLY A 326 -22.65 13.94 -0.16
C GLY A 326 -21.58 14.82 0.51
N VAL A 327 -20.71 14.24 1.35
CA VAL A 327 -19.61 14.98 1.99
C VAL A 327 -18.27 14.71 1.30
N ARG A 328 -17.34 15.67 1.39
CA ARG A 328 -15.98 15.48 0.91
C ARG A 328 -15.23 14.52 1.84
N VAL A 329 -14.72 13.41 1.29
CA VAL A 329 -13.91 12.44 2.04
C VAL A 329 -12.42 12.79 1.94
N ARG A 330 -11.80 13.05 3.10
CA ARG A 330 -10.36 13.27 3.27
C ARG A 330 -9.77 12.12 4.09
N ILE A 331 -8.59 11.61 3.71
CA ILE A 331 -7.84 10.64 4.52
C ILE A 331 -6.49 11.23 4.90
N VAL A 332 -6.20 11.27 6.20
CA VAL A 332 -4.95 11.78 6.75
C VAL A 332 -4.10 10.63 7.28
N CYS A 333 -2.96 10.41 6.65
CA CYS A 333 -1.96 9.42 7.04
C CYS A 333 -1.03 10.04 8.09
N VAL A 334 -1.06 9.51 9.31
CA VAL A 334 -0.24 9.97 10.42
C VAL A 334 0.77 8.87 10.76
N GLU A 335 2.05 9.18 10.57
CA GLU A 335 3.14 8.22 10.70
C GLU A 335 4.25 8.74 11.63
N ALA A 336 4.91 7.82 12.30
CA ALA A 336 6.12 8.06 13.08
C ALA A 336 7.17 7.00 12.70
N GLU A 337 8.45 7.30 12.91
CA GLU A 337 9.53 6.32 12.74
C GLU A 337 9.43 5.20 13.80
N PRO A 338 9.96 4.00 13.55
CA PRO A 338 9.82 2.87 14.47
C PRO A 338 10.22 3.19 15.91
N ALA A 339 11.37 3.85 16.12
CA ALA A 339 11.85 4.24 17.44
C ALA A 339 10.91 5.25 18.13
N THR A 340 10.49 6.27 17.40
CA THR A 340 9.55 7.29 17.90
C THR A 340 8.18 6.69 18.24
N LEU A 341 7.64 5.82 17.38
CA LEU A 341 6.37 5.11 17.63
C LEU A 341 6.47 4.25 18.91
N ALA A 342 7.60 3.55 19.08
CA ALA A 342 7.92 2.75 20.24
C ALA A 342 7.95 3.56 21.54
N GLU A 343 8.66 4.69 21.52
CA GLU A 343 8.75 5.61 22.67
C GLU A 343 7.39 6.21 23.02
N GLN A 344 6.64 6.68 22.02
CA GLN A 344 5.32 7.26 22.23
C GLN A 344 4.34 6.25 22.78
N ASN A 345 4.34 5.02 22.26
CA ASN A 345 3.46 3.97 22.76
C ASN A 345 3.79 3.61 24.23
N ALA A 346 5.08 3.57 24.60
CA ALA A 346 5.50 3.29 25.97
C ALA A 346 5.08 4.36 26.98
N ARG A 347 4.92 5.62 26.54
CA ARG A 347 4.48 6.76 27.39
C ARG A 347 2.96 6.89 27.53
N ARG A 348 2.17 6.06 26.85
CA ARG A 348 0.69 6.11 26.95
C ARG A 348 0.22 5.62 28.31
N SER A 349 -0.91 6.15 28.79
CA SER A 349 -1.58 5.64 30.00
C SER A 349 -2.05 4.18 29.85
N ASP A 350 -2.38 3.78 28.62
CA ASP A 350 -2.72 2.42 28.21
C ASP A 350 -1.87 2.06 26.96
N PRO A 351 -0.63 1.57 27.15
CA PRO A 351 0.24 1.14 26.06
C PRO A 351 -0.34 -0.03 25.28
N VAL A 352 -0.27 0.02 23.94
CA VAL A 352 -0.69 -1.11 23.11
C VAL A 352 0.41 -2.20 23.15
N PRO A 353 0.08 -3.48 23.43
CA PRO A 353 1.06 -4.55 23.46
C PRO A 353 1.81 -4.72 22.14
N GLU A 354 3.09 -5.11 22.18
CA GLU A 354 3.92 -5.24 20.97
C GLU A 354 3.32 -6.19 19.94
N GLY A 355 2.88 -7.37 20.36
CA GLY A 355 2.24 -8.34 19.46
C GLY A 355 0.96 -7.80 18.82
N ALA A 356 0.28 -6.82 19.43
CA ALA A 356 -0.84 -6.13 18.79
C ALA A 356 -0.38 -5.16 17.71
N ILE A 357 0.72 -4.42 17.94
CA ILE A 357 1.34 -3.55 16.91
C ILE A 357 1.83 -4.39 15.72
N GLU A 358 2.46 -5.53 15.96
CA GLU A 358 2.91 -6.43 14.89
C GLU A 358 1.74 -6.93 14.02
N ARG A 359 0.62 -7.30 14.64
CA ARG A 359 -0.61 -7.67 13.89
C ARG A 359 -1.18 -6.50 13.09
N LEU A 360 -1.08 -5.27 13.60
CA LEU A 360 -1.54 -4.08 12.88
C LEU A 360 -0.62 -3.75 11.69
N LEU A 361 0.70 -3.90 11.85
CA LEU A 361 1.68 -3.77 10.76
C LEU A 361 1.41 -4.79 9.63
N GLY A 362 1.02 -6.02 9.97
CA GLY A 362 0.61 -7.05 9.01
C GLY A 362 -0.69 -6.74 8.24
N ARG A 363 -1.33 -5.60 8.51
CA ARG A 363 -2.54 -5.13 7.81
C ARG A 363 -2.41 -3.67 7.37
N TRP A 364 -1.20 -3.12 7.37
CA TRP A 364 -0.96 -1.72 7.08
C TRP A 364 -1.00 -1.47 5.57
N GLU A 365 -2.15 -1.01 5.09
CA GLU A 365 -2.42 -0.57 3.73
C GLU A 365 -2.47 0.95 3.69
N PHE A 366 -1.56 1.56 2.92
CA PHE A 366 -1.57 2.99 2.69
C PHE A 366 -2.84 3.40 1.91
N PRO A 367 -3.54 4.48 2.31
CA PRO A 367 -4.72 4.95 1.60
C PRO A 367 -4.48 5.26 0.12
N GLY A 368 -5.30 4.66 -0.75
CA GLY A 368 -5.31 4.95 -2.18
C GLY A 368 -6.03 6.27 -2.49
N LEU A 369 -5.67 6.91 -3.61
CA LEU A 369 -6.38 8.09 -4.12
C LEU A 369 -7.77 7.76 -4.63
N ASP A 370 -8.05 6.49 -4.87
CA ASP A 370 -9.37 5.98 -5.24
C ASP A 370 -10.30 5.79 -4.02
N GLU A 371 -9.79 5.96 -2.79
CA GLU A 371 -10.57 5.89 -1.55
C GLU A 371 -11.04 7.27 -1.05
N CYS A 372 -10.58 8.37 -1.66
CA CYS A 372 -10.82 9.71 -1.13
C CYS A 372 -10.73 10.82 -2.18
N HIS A 373 -11.33 11.96 -1.85
CA HIS A 373 -11.14 13.19 -2.62
C HIS A 373 -9.74 13.76 -2.37
N GLU A 374 -9.28 13.70 -1.11
CA GLU A 374 -7.98 14.24 -0.72
C GLU A 374 -7.25 13.27 0.21
N ARG A 375 -6.01 12.92 -0.15
CA ARG A 375 -5.08 12.20 0.73
C ARG A 375 -4.00 13.14 1.22
N VAL A 376 -3.86 13.22 2.54
CA VAL A 376 -2.81 14.01 3.19
C VAL A 376 -1.89 13.08 3.94
N VAL A 377 -0.59 13.35 3.89
CA VAL A 377 0.39 12.74 4.79
C VAL A 377 0.79 13.82 5.78
N ALA A 378 0.47 13.62 7.06
CA ALA A 378 0.87 14.57 8.09
C ALA A 378 2.40 14.68 8.07
N GLU A 379 2.91 15.90 7.98
CA GLU A 379 4.35 16.14 8.08
C GLU A 379 4.88 15.51 9.37
N ARG A 380 6.09 14.93 9.31
CA ARG A 380 6.70 14.23 10.44
C ARG A 380 6.63 15.14 11.66
N LEU A 381 5.75 14.81 12.60
CA LEU A 381 5.63 15.51 13.87
C LEU A 381 6.94 15.28 14.63
N ARG A 382 7.88 16.23 14.51
CA ARG A 382 9.00 16.33 15.43
C ARG A 382 8.40 16.80 16.74
N PHE A 383 8.09 15.86 17.63
CA PHE A 383 7.68 16.19 18.98
C PHE A 383 8.85 16.93 19.63
N PRO A 384 8.68 18.18 20.09
CA PRO A 384 9.69 18.77 20.97
C PRO A 384 9.79 17.87 22.20
N ALA A 385 11.00 17.42 22.51
CA ALA A 385 11.28 16.76 23.76
C ALA A 385 10.79 17.68 24.88
N ARG A 386 9.78 17.23 25.64
CA ARG A 386 9.42 17.83 26.93
C ARG A 386 10.06 17.02 28.03
#